data_AF-A0A6A5JVY4-F1
#
_entry.id   AF-A0A6A5JVY4-F1
#
_cell.length_a   1.000
_cell.length_b   1.000
_cell.length_c   1.000
_cell.angle_alpha   90.00
_cell.angle_beta   90.00
_cell.angle_gamma   90.00
#
_symmetry.space_group_name_H-M   'P 1'
#
loop_
_entity.id
_entity.type
_entity.pdbx_description
1 polymer ?
#
loop_
_entity_poly.entity_id
_entity_poly.type
_entity_poly.pdbx_seq_one_letter_code
_entity_poly.pdbx_strand_id
1 'polypeptide(L)'
;FDREEAKWLTKQKALRSLSLEIVQTINVKHLDLILSCANAHDQLKTLKKHLCPLTGERNHQLRAQYRAVCTRPKRANLDTWFDEWVTITRLLTEAKMPETTGNRAQEDFILSIRGLDDSWSASQLQDLIKKEQKDEGFSPITDLIAEFRSYYRRTRPIASGLGTFATL
;
A
#
# COMPACT_ATOMS: atom_id res chain seq x y z
N PHE A 1 43.20 26.27 -22.91
CA PHE A 1 42.33 25.44 -23.79
C PHE A 1 42.35 23.97 -23.36
N ASP A 2 43.52 23.32 -23.21
CA ASP A 2 43.64 21.89 -22.87
C ASP A 2 42.90 21.39 -21.62
N ARG A 3 42.82 22.21 -20.55
CA ARG A 3 42.19 21.79 -19.28
C ARG A 3 40.66 21.70 -19.36
N GLU A 4 40.03 22.51 -20.22
CA GLU A 4 38.57 22.49 -20.40
C GLU A 4 38.16 21.33 -21.32
N GLU A 5 38.96 21.06 -22.36
CA GLU A 5 38.78 19.93 -23.25
C GLU A 5 38.94 18.59 -22.51
N ALA A 6 39.96 18.46 -21.67
CA ALA A 6 40.16 17.26 -20.83
C ALA A 6 38.98 17.00 -19.88
N LYS A 7 38.42 18.06 -19.27
CA LYS A 7 37.21 17.96 -18.43
C LYS A 7 35.99 17.54 -19.24
N TRP A 8 35.82 18.09 -20.44
CA TRP A 8 34.72 17.73 -21.32
C TRP A 8 34.78 16.26 -21.76
N LEU A 9 35.96 15.77 -22.16
CA LEU A 9 36.18 14.37 -22.53
C LEU A 9 35.87 13.41 -21.37
N THR A 10 36.30 13.77 -20.16
CA THR A 10 36.03 12.98 -18.94
C THR A 10 34.53 12.89 -18.68
N LYS A 11 33.81 14.01 -18.80
CA LYS A 11 32.35 14.05 -18.65
C LYS A 11 31.64 13.21 -19.71
N GLN A 12 32.10 13.28 -20.97
CA GLN A 12 31.51 12.51 -22.06
C GLN A 12 31.72 11.00 -21.86
N LYS A 13 32.90 10.59 -21.38
CA LYS A 13 33.19 9.19 -21.03
C LYS A 13 32.28 8.70 -19.91
N ALA A 14 32.08 9.50 -18.87
CA ALA A 14 31.18 9.16 -17.76
C ALA A 14 29.72 9.00 -18.23
N LEU A 15 29.23 9.89 -19.10
CA LEU A 15 27.87 9.79 -19.65
C LEU A 15 27.66 8.54 -20.51
N ARG A 16 28.67 8.13 -21.28
CA ARG A 16 28.63 6.86 -22.04
C ARG A 16 28.63 5.65 -21.11
N SER A 17 29.44 5.67 -20.05
CA SER A 17 29.46 4.61 -19.03
C SER A 17 28.09 4.45 -18.38
N LEU A 18 27.47 5.57 -17.98
CA LEU A 18 26.14 5.58 -17.41
C LEU A 18 25.08 4.99 -18.37
N SER A 19 25.15 5.32 -19.66
CA SER A 19 24.25 4.76 -20.66
C SER A 19 24.37 3.24 -20.77
N LEU A 20 25.60 2.71 -20.71
CA LEU A 20 25.85 1.28 -20.74
C LEU A 20 25.33 0.57 -19.49
N GLU A 21 25.54 1.15 -18.30
CA GLU A 21 25.01 0.62 -17.05
C GLU A 21 23.47 0.59 -17.05
N ILE A 22 22.82 1.62 -17.58
CA ILE A 22 21.35 1.65 -17.73
C ILE A 22 20.88 0.48 -18.60
N VAL A 23 21.51 0.26 -19.76
CA VAL A 23 21.15 -0.87 -20.66
C VAL A 23 21.35 -2.22 -19.97
N GLN A 24 22.41 -2.38 -19.17
CA GLN A 24 22.71 -3.64 -18.48
C GLN A 24 21.77 -3.93 -17.29
N THR A 25 21.28 -2.89 -16.62
CA THR A 25 20.50 -3.04 -15.38
C THR A 25 18.99 -3.15 -15.62
N ILE A 26 18.51 -2.72 -16.79
CA ILE A 26 17.07 -2.78 -17.08
C ILE A 26 16.63 -4.20 -17.48
N ASN A 27 15.37 -4.52 -17.22
CA ASN A 27 14.79 -5.78 -17.67
C ASN A 27 14.75 -5.81 -19.21
N VAL A 28 15.11 -6.95 -19.81
CA VAL A 28 15.16 -7.18 -21.26
C VAL A 28 13.86 -6.77 -21.97
N LYS A 29 12.72 -6.91 -21.30
CA LYS A 29 11.39 -6.52 -21.81
C LYS A 29 11.19 -5.02 -22.04
N HIS A 30 12.13 -4.18 -21.59
CA HIS A 30 12.06 -2.72 -21.66
C HIS A 30 13.25 -2.12 -22.43
N LEU A 31 14.10 -2.96 -23.04
CA LEU A 31 15.26 -2.51 -23.82
C LEU A 31 14.85 -1.72 -25.06
N ASP A 32 13.80 -2.15 -25.73
CA ASP A 32 13.17 -1.47 -26.86
C ASP A 32 12.82 0.00 -26.55
N LEU A 33 12.41 0.31 -25.31
CA LEU A 33 12.07 1.67 -24.88
C LEU A 33 13.27 2.63 -24.87
N ILE A 34 14.50 2.13 -24.71
CA ILE A 34 15.70 2.97 -24.54
C ILE A 34 16.67 2.91 -25.71
N LEU A 35 16.51 1.96 -26.63
CA LEU A 35 17.40 1.79 -27.79
C LEU A 35 17.37 2.99 -28.75
N SER A 36 16.25 3.70 -28.83
CA SER A 36 16.10 4.90 -29.67
C SER A 36 16.58 6.20 -29.00
N CYS A 37 17.02 6.15 -27.74
CA CYS A 37 17.44 7.34 -27.00
C CYS A 37 18.91 7.68 -27.28
N ALA A 38 19.19 8.95 -27.59
CA ALA A 38 20.52 9.40 -28.02
C ALA A 38 21.54 9.52 -26.86
N ASN A 39 21.08 9.65 -25.62
CA ASN A 39 21.95 9.84 -24.46
C ASN A 39 21.31 9.29 -23.18
N ALA A 40 22.14 9.13 -22.13
CA ALA A 40 21.73 8.60 -20.84
C ALA A 40 20.58 9.39 -20.18
N HIS A 41 20.53 10.71 -20.37
CA HIS A 41 19.46 11.53 -19.82
C HIS A 41 18.10 11.17 -20.45
N ASP A 42 18.05 11.02 -21.77
CA ASP A 42 16.81 10.65 -22.49
C ASP A 42 16.40 9.20 -22.18
N GLN A 43 17.35 8.29 -22.00
CA GLN A 43 17.10 6.93 -21.52
C GLN A 43 16.42 6.96 -20.14
N LEU A 44 17.01 7.67 -19.17
CA LEU A 44 16.44 7.78 -17.82
C LEU A 44 15.07 8.45 -17.82
N LYS A 45 14.87 9.50 -18.64
CA LYS A 45 13.59 10.18 -18.76
C LYS A 45 12.52 9.26 -19.33
N THR A 46 12.87 8.45 -20.33
CA THR A 46 11.94 7.49 -20.96
C THR A 46 11.62 6.34 -20.02
N LEU A 47 12.63 5.75 -19.35
CA LEU A 47 12.42 4.74 -18.32
C LEU A 47 11.54 5.27 -17.19
N LYS A 48 11.79 6.49 -16.72
CA LYS A 48 10.96 7.14 -15.71
C LYS A 48 9.52 7.32 -16.19
N LYS A 49 9.30 7.68 -17.45
CA LYS A 49 7.95 7.85 -18.01
C LYS A 49 7.17 6.53 -18.12
N HIS A 50 7.86 5.44 -18.45
CA HIS A 50 7.21 4.16 -18.79
C HIS A 50 7.21 3.13 -17.64
N LEU A 51 8.20 3.19 -16.75
CA LEU A 51 8.40 2.19 -15.68
C LEU A 51 8.14 2.75 -14.29
N CYS A 52 8.20 4.07 -14.11
CA CYS A 52 7.68 4.67 -12.90
C CYS A 52 6.17 4.84 -13.12
N PRO A 53 5.30 4.09 -12.43
CA PRO A 53 3.89 4.42 -12.45
C PRO A 53 3.78 5.89 -12.06
N LEU A 54 3.24 6.71 -12.95
CA LEU A 54 3.02 8.13 -12.69
C LEU A 54 2.34 8.19 -11.32
N THR A 55 2.79 9.03 -10.40
CA THR A 55 2.27 9.05 -9.02
C THR A 55 0.73 8.99 -8.99
N GLY A 56 0.05 9.56 -9.98
CA GLY A 56 -1.38 9.42 -10.22
C GLY A 56 -1.90 7.99 -10.49
N GLU A 57 -1.26 7.21 -11.36
CA GLU A 57 -1.62 5.80 -11.62
C GLU A 57 -1.43 4.94 -10.38
N ARG A 58 -0.30 5.11 -9.66
CA ARG A 58 -0.07 4.43 -8.39
C ARG A 58 -1.15 4.78 -7.37
N ASN A 59 -1.47 6.06 -7.23
CA ASN A 59 -2.51 6.52 -6.31
C ASN A 59 -3.90 6.04 -6.72
N HIS A 60 -4.19 5.95 -8.01
CA HIS A 60 -5.43 5.38 -8.53
C HIS A 60 -5.53 3.88 -8.20
N GLN A 61 -4.46 3.11 -8.39
CA GLN A 61 -4.42 1.70 -8.01
C GLN A 61 -4.60 1.51 -6.49
N LEU A 62 -3.89 2.30 -5.66
CA LEU A 62 -4.05 2.26 -4.21
C LEU A 62 -5.48 2.57 -3.78
N ARG A 63 -6.13 3.56 -4.40
CA ARG A 63 -7.53 3.90 -4.13
C ARG A 63 -8.48 2.76 -4.55
N ALA A 64 -8.23 2.11 -5.68
CA ALA A 64 -9.02 0.98 -6.12
C ALA A 64 -8.90 -0.20 -5.15
N GLN A 65 -7.68 -0.52 -4.71
CA GLN A 65 -7.42 -1.56 -3.70
C GLN A 65 -8.09 -1.21 -2.36
N TYR A 66 -8.00 0.05 -1.93
CA TYR A 66 -8.63 0.51 -0.70
C TYR A 66 -10.15 0.33 -0.73
N ARG A 67 -10.82 0.76 -1.80
CA ARG A 67 -12.27 0.55 -1.98
C ARG A 67 -12.64 -0.93 -2.02
N ALA A 68 -11.79 -1.77 -2.63
CA ALA A 68 -12.00 -3.20 -2.65
C ALA A 68 -11.97 -3.79 -1.24
N VAL A 69 -11.03 -3.35 -0.40
CA VAL A 69 -10.87 -3.82 0.98
C VAL A 69 -11.93 -3.25 1.93
N CYS A 70 -12.47 -2.06 1.64
CA CYS A 70 -13.70 -1.53 2.27
C CYS A 70 -14.94 -2.39 1.98
N THR A 71 -14.89 -3.17 0.90
CA THR A 71 -15.96 -4.12 0.59
C THR A 71 -15.60 -5.49 1.14
N ARG A 72 -16.45 -6.05 2.00
CA ARG A 72 -16.18 -7.37 2.59
C ARG A 72 -15.97 -8.44 1.49
N PRO A 73 -14.87 -9.21 1.55
CA PRO A 73 -14.71 -10.38 0.68
C PRO A 73 -15.74 -11.44 1.04
N LYS A 74 -16.52 -11.91 0.06
CA LYS A 74 -17.54 -12.96 0.28
C LYS A 74 -16.95 -14.35 0.54
N ARG A 75 -15.72 -14.60 0.12
CA ARG A 75 -15.07 -15.93 0.12
C ARG A 75 -13.63 -15.94 0.65
N ALA A 76 -13.05 -14.78 0.98
CA ALA A 76 -11.67 -14.73 1.44
C ALA A 76 -11.57 -15.02 2.94
N ASN A 77 -10.39 -15.47 3.37
CA ASN A 77 -10.09 -15.63 4.78
C ASN A 77 -10.11 -14.24 5.47
N LEU A 78 -10.73 -14.16 6.64
CA LEU A 78 -10.81 -12.91 7.41
C LEU A 78 -9.43 -12.45 7.88
N ASP A 79 -8.54 -13.38 8.26
CA ASP A 79 -7.18 -13.03 8.69
C ASP A 79 -6.39 -12.38 7.55
N THR A 80 -6.48 -12.93 6.33
CA THR A 80 -5.81 -12.32 5.16
C THR A 80 -6.41 -10.95 4.82
N TRP A 81 -7.72 -10.80 4.97
CA TRP A 81 -8.38 -9.51 4.76
C TRP A 81 -7.95 -8.45 5.78
N PHE A 82 -7.75 -8.82 7.05
CA PHE A 82 -7.18 -7.89 8.04
C PHE A 82 -5.73 -7.50 7.71
N ASP A 83 -4.91 -8.45 7.23
CA ASP A 83 -3.53 -8.16 6.84
C ASP A 83 -3.50 -7.24 5.59
N GLU A 84 -4.44 -7.39 4.66
CA GLU A 84 -4.63 -6.49 3.52
C GLU A 84 -5.02 -5.07 3.96
N TRP A 85 -5.95 -4.93 4.91
CA TRP A 85 -6.32 -3.64 5.51
C TRP A 85 -5.12 -2.90 6.08
N VAL A 86 -4.29 -3.57 6.88
CA VAL A 86 -3.07 -2.98 7.47
C VAL A 86 -2.10 -2.57 6.36
N THR A 87 -1.92 -3.42 5.35
CA THR A 87 -0.99 -3.16 4.25
C THR A 87 -1.41 -1.94 3.43
N ILE A 88 -2.67 -1.88 2.98
CA ILE A 88 -3.16 -0.79 2.15
C ILE A 88 -3.20 0.54 2.91
N THR A 89 -3.64 0.54 4.17
CA THR A 89 -3.68 1.77 4.97
C THR A 89 -2.28 2.32 5.23
N ARG A 90 -1.27 1.46 5.45
CA ARG A 90 0.14 1.88 5.50
C ARG A 90 0.59 2.52 4.19
N LEU A 91 0.33 1.88 3.05
CA LEU A 91 0.71 2.39 1.72
C LEU A 91 0.03 3.73 1.39
N LEU A 92 -1.23 3.90 1.76
CA LEU A 92 -1.97 5.16 1.61
C LEU A 92 -1.38 6.27 2.50
N THR A 93 -1.00 5.93 3.74
CA THR A 93 -0.37 6.86 4.67
C THR A 93 0.99 7.34 4.14
N GLU A 94 1.82 6.42 3.65
CA GLU A 94 3.10 6.73 3.01
C GLU A 94 2.93 7.61 1.76
N ALA A 95 1.85 7.40 1.01
CA ALA A 95 1.48 8.20 -0.15
C ALA A 95 0.78 9.53 0.21
N LYS A 96 0.55 9.82 1.49
CA LYS A 96 -0.17 11.00 2.01
C LYS A 96 -1.55 11.18 1.37
N MET A 97 -2.27 10.08 1.22
CA MET A 97 -3.57 10.03 0.57
C MET A 97 -4.68 10.52 1.52
N PRO A 98 -5.73 11.21 1.00
CA PRO A 98 -6.79 11.79 1.83
C PRO A 98 -7.67 10.75 2.56
N GLU A 99 -7.62 9.49 2.15
CA GLU A 99 -8.34 8.36 2.73
C GLU A 99 -7.83 8.02 4.15
N THR A 100 -6.56 8.26 4.46
CA THR A 100 -5.97 8.03 5.80
C THR A 100 -5.85 9.31 6.62
N THR A 101 -6.48 10.40 6.18
CA THR A 101 -6.45 11.68 6.90
C THR A 101 -7.54 11.71 7.96
N GLY A 102 -7.18 12.03 9.20
CA GLY A 102 -8.11 12.09 10.33
C GLY A 102 -8.60 10.70 10.75
N ASN A 103 -9.91 10.55 10.91
CA ASN A 103 -10.61 9.34 11.35
C ASN A 103 -11.25 8.52 10.20
N ARG A 104 -11.06 8.93 8.94
CA ARG A 104 -11.74 8.33 7.78
C ARG A 104 -11.46 6.84 7.62
N ALA A 105 -10.21 6.43 7.77
CA ALA A 105 -9.84 5.02 7.66
C ALA A 105 -10.46 4.15 8.77
N GLN A 106 -10.61 4.71 9.97
CA GLN A 106 -11.28 4.08 11.11
C GLN A 106 -12.78 3.92 10.84
N GLU A 107 -13.43 4.97 10.37
CA GLU A 107 -14.86 4.92 10.00
C GLU A 107 -15.12 3.91 8.88
N ASP A 108 -14.33 3.97 7.79
CA ASP A 108 -14.45 3.04 6.67
C ASP A 108 -14.25 1.58 7.12
N PHE A 109 -13.28 1.32 7.99
CA PHE A 109 -13.08 -0.02 8.56
C PHE A 109 -14.28 -0.48 9.39
N ILE A 110 -14.78 0.37 10.30
CA ILE A 110 -15.96 0.08 11.15
C ILE A 110 -17.19 -0.25 10.28
N LEU A 111 -17.42 0.51 9.22
CA LEU A 111 -18.52 0.26 8.29
C LEU A 111 -18.34 -1.06 7.53
N SER A 112 -17.10 -1.42 7.20
CA SER A 112 -16.76 -2.64 6.46
C SER A 112 -17.00 -3.92 7.28
N ILE A 113 -16.78 -3.87 8.59
CA ILE A 113 -16.99 -5.00 9.52
C ILE A 113 -18.43 -5.08 10.04
N ARG A 114 -19.31 -4.13 9.71
CA ARG A 114 -20.72 -4.13 10.13
C ARG A 114 -21.45 -5.43 9.75
N GLY A 115 -21.11 -6.00 8.60
CA GLY A 115 -21.63 -7.30 8.15
C GLY A 115 -21.04 -8.53 8.87
N LEU A 116 -20.05 -8.35 9.75
CA LEU A 116 -19.48 -9.40 10.61
C LEU A 116 -20.09 -9.34 12.01
N ASP A 117 -20.12 -8.15 12.60
CA ASP A 117 -20.71 -7.88 13.91
C ASP A 117 -21.26 -6.45 14.00
N ASP A 118 -22.56 -6.29 13.81
CA ASP A 118 -23.24 -4.98 13.82
C ASP A 118 -23.17 -4.33 15.21
N SER A 119 -23.23 -5.11 16.28
CA SER A 119 -23.20 -4.60 17.65
C SER A 119 -21.84 -3.98 17.99
N TRP A 120 -20.74 -4.66 17.67
CA TRP A 120 -19.41 -4.12 17.89
C TRP A 120 -19.17 -2.88 17.03
N SER A 121 -19.56 -2.95 15.76
CA SER A 121 -19.41 -1.85 14.81
C SER A 121 -20.17 -0.59 15.26
N ALA A 122 -21.42 -0.75 15.70
CA ALA A 122 -22.24 0.35 16.21
C ALA A 122 -21.63 1.00 17.47
N SER A 123 -21.10 0.19 18.40
CA SER A 123 -20.42 0.69 19.60
C SER A 123 -19.20 1.53 19.24
N GLN A 124 -18.34 1.02 18.36
CA GLN A 124 -17.11 1.71 17.96
C GLN A 124 -17.40 2.98 17.17
N LEU A 125 -18.44 2.99 16.34
CA LEU A 125 -18.87 4.19 15.63
C LEU A 125 -19.36 5.27 16.61
N GLN A 126 -20.13 4.90 17.63
CA GLN A 126 -20.56 5.85 18.67
C GLN A 126 -19.36 6.43 19.44
N ASP A 127 -18.37 5.60 19.76
CA ASP A 127 -17.18 6.07 20.47
C ASP A 127 -16.31 6.97 19.59
N LEU A 128 -16.23 6.71 18.28
CA LEU A 128 -15.57 7.56 17.31
C LEU A 128 -16.26 8.94 17.22
N ILE A 129 -17.60 8.98 17.13
CA ILE A 129 -18.38 10.23 17.11
C ILE A 129 -18.18 11.02 18.41
N LYS A 130 -18.19 10.35 19.57
CA LYS A 130 -17.95 11.02 20.87
C LYS A 130 -16.55 11.63 20.94
N LYS A 131 -15.52 10.94 20.42
CA LYS A 131 -14.14 11.46 20.38
C LYS A 131 -14.03 12.67 19.47
N GLU A 132 -14.67 12.63 18.30
CA GLU A 132 -14.71 13.76 17.37
C GLU A 132 -15.38 15.00 17.98
N GLN A 133 -16.51 14.84 18.68
CA GLN A 133 -17.18 15.94 19.37
C GLN A 133 -16.34 16.56 20.50
N LYS A 134 -15.42 15.80 21.09
CA LYS A 134 -14.54 16.24 22.17
C LYS A 134 -13.16 16.71 21.68
N ASP A 135 -12.91 16.68 20.38
CA ASP A 135 -11.59 16.92 19.76
C ASP A 135 -10.48 16.05 20.37
N GLU A 136 -10.83 14.81 20.73
CA GLU A 136 -9.89 13.82 21.26
C GLU A 136 -9.18 13.08 20.11
N GLY A 137 -7.91 12.73 20.33
CA GLY A 137 -7.13 11.97 19.36
C GLY A 137 -7.72 10.59 19.06
N PHE A 138 -7.61 10.16 17.81
CA PHE A 138 -8.04 8.83 17.37
C PHE A 138 -6.92 7.81 17.52
N SER A 139 -7.28 6.59 17.91
CA SER A 139 -6.35 5.47 17.84
C SER A 139 -5.96 5.21 16.38
N PRO A 140 -4.70 4.81 16.12
CA PRO A 140 -4.28 4.35 14.81
C PRO A 140 -5.20 3.25 14.27
N ILE A 141 -5.46 3.26 12.97
CA ILE A 141 -6.28 2.24 12.30
C ILE A 141 -5.74 0.82 12.53
N THR A 142 -4.41 0.67 12.61
CA THR A 142 -3.76 -0.62 12.88
C THR A 142 -4.17 -1.20 14.24
N ASP A 143 -4.33 -0.34 15.23
CA ASP A 143 -4.67 -0.75 16.60
C ASP A 143 -6.15 -1.15 16.66
N LEU A 144 -7.02 -0.41 15.97
CA LEU A 144 -8.44 -0.75 15.83
C LEU A 144 -8.65 -2.10 15.13
N ILE A 145 -7.88 -2.37 14.07
CA ILE A 145 -7.90 -3.67 13.39
C ILE A 145 -7.43 -4.78 14.34
N ALA A 146 -6.36 -4.55 15.10
CA ALA A 146 -5.84 -5.53 16.06
C ALA A 146 -6.83 -5.81 17.21
N GLU A 147 -7.53 -4.78 17.69
CA GLU A 147 -8.59 -4.88 18.70
C GLU A 147 -9.74 -5.74 18.17
N PHE A 148 -10.25 -5.43 16.97
CA PHE A 148 -11.34 -6.21 16.37
C PHE A 148 -10.92 -7.66 16.11
N ARG A 149 -9.71 -7.89 15.60
CA ARG A 149 -9.17 -9.24 15.36
C ARG A 149 -9.14 -10.06 16.66
N SER A 150 -8.74 -9.44 17.77
CA SER A 150 -8.69 -10.07 19.09
C SER A 150 -10.10 -10.33 19.64
N TYR A 151 -11.00 -9.36 19.52
CA TYR A 151 -12.41 -9.50 19.89
C TYR A 151 -13.09 -10.63 19.13
N TYR A 152 -12.98 -10.63 17.80
CA TYR A 152 -13.67 -11.57 16.91
C TYR A 152 -13.22 -13.02 17.15
N ARG A 153 -11.93 -13.24 17.41
CA ARG A 153 -11.40 -14.57 17.79
C ARG A 153 -11.95 -15.08 19.11
N ARG A 154 -12.22 -14.19 20.07
CA ARG A 154 -12.76 -14.55 21.40
C ARG A 154 -14.26 -14.82 21.37
N THR A 155 -15.01 -14.05 20.59
CA THR A 155 -16.48 -14.17 20.51
C THR A 155 -16.94 -15.23 19.52
N ARG A 156 -16.12 -15.55 18.53
CA ARG A 156 -16.34 -16.64 17.59
C ARG A 156 -15.13 -17.58 17.60
N PRO A 157 -14.95 -18.35 18.68
CA PRO A 157 -13.92 -19.38 18.69
C PRO A 157 -14.20 -20.31 17.51
N ILE A 158 -13.27 -20.33 16.55
CA ILE A 158 -13.23 -21.40 15.56
C ILE A 158 -13.14 -22.66 16.41
N ALA A 159 -14.03 -23.63 16.16
CA ALA A 159 -13.84 -24.98 16.66
C ALA A 159 -12.61 -25.58 15.96
N SER A 160 -11.42 -25.06 16.27
CA SER A 160 -10.15 -25.69 15.94
C SER A 160 -10.14 -26.95 16.78
N GLY A 161 -10.22 -28.09 16.08
CA GLY A 161 -10.39 -29.42 16.65
C GLY A 161 -9.49 -29.68 17.85
N LEU A 162 -10.04 -29.45 19.04
CA LEU A 162 -9.56 -30.03 20.28
C LEU A 162 -9.98 -31.50 20.22
N GLY A 163 -9.06 -32.30 19.68
CA GLY A 163 -8.97 -33.75 19.71
C GLY A 163 -10.26 -34.52 19.98
N THR A 164 -10.81 -35.14 18.95
CA THR A 164 -11.47 -36.44 19.10
C THR A 164 -10.42 -37.39 19.67
N PHE A 165 -10.31 -37.47 21.00
CA PHE A 165 -9.61 -38.57 21.65
C PHE A 165 -10.48 -39.79 21.40
N ALA A 166 -10.10 -40.58 20.39
CA ALA A 166 -10.61 -41.92 20.20
C ALA A 166 -10.32 -42.71 21.49
N THR A 167 -11.36 -43.06 22.23
CA THR A 167 -11.28 -44.12 23.24
C THR A 167 -11.22 -45.45 22.49
N LEU A 168 -10.06 -46.09 22.55
CA LEU A 168 -9.91 -47.53 22.38
C LEU A 168 -9.77 -48.17 23.77
#